data_AF-A0A1B8P5F0-F1
#
_entry.id   AF-A0A1B8P5F0-F1
#
_cell.length_a   1.000
_cell.length_b   1.000
_cell.length_c   1.000
_cell.angle_alpha   90.00
_cell.angle_beta   90.00
_cell.angle_gamma   90.00
#
_symmetry.space_group_name_H-M   'P 1'
#
loop_
_entity.id
_entity.type
_entity.pdbx_description
1 polymer ?
#
loop_
_entity_poly.entity_id
_entity_poly.type
_entity_poly.pdbx_seq_one_letter_code
_entity_poly.pdbx_strand_id
1 'polypeptide(L)'
;MPLGEDVEVEPVIDASRGRVEITSARPLDAIEGYRAMFDVVPPDEGTEPITLRLYLKSGDRPLTETWLYEWTPPPAEERDLHNPGHLE
;
A
#
# COMPACT_ATOMS: atom_id res chain seq x y z
N MET A 1 6.04 4.99 22.54
CA MET A 1 6.28 6.44 22.35
C MET A 1 5.68 6.79 21.01
N PRO A 2 4.67 7.66 20.93
CA PRO A 2 4.20 8.17 19.64
C PRO A 2 5.38 8.87 18.94
N LEU A 3 5.41 8.79 17.61
CA LEU A 3 6.36 9.54 16.80
C LEU A 3 6.07 11.05 17.01
N GLY A 4 7.11 11.89 17.04
CA GLY A 4 6.92 13.34 17.16
C GLY A 4 6.08 13.90 16.01
N GLU A 5 5.44 15.05 16.21
CA GLU A 5 4.49 15.65 15.25
C GLU A 5 5.12 15.95 13.87
N ASP A 6 6.45 16.06 13.81
CA ASP A 6 7.24 16.32 12.58
C ASP A 6 7.84 15.06 11.94
N VAL A 7 7.48 13.86 12.40
CA VAL A 7 8.04 12.62 11.83
C VAL A 7 7.31 12.27 10.53
N GLU A 8 8.01 12.46 9.41
CA GLU A 8 7.57 11.96 8.12
C GLU A 8 7.66 10.43 8.10
N VAL A 9 6.52 9.78 7.87
CA VAL A 9 6.39 8.33 7.76
C VAL A 9 6.08 7.97 6.30
N GLU A 10 6.91 7.13 5.73
CA GLU A 10 6.82 6.68 4.35
C GLU A 10 6.51 5.18 4.29
N PRO A 11 5.56 4.74 3.45
CA PRO A 11 5.39 3.33 3.16
C PRO A 11 6.41 2.90 2.09
N VAL A 12 7.18 1.85 2.37
CA VAL A 12 7.97 1.15 1.36
C VAL A 12 7.21 -0.09 0.95
N ILE A 13 6.89 -0.17 -0.34
CA ILE A 13 6.02 -1.20 -0.89
C ILE A 13 6.68 -1.81 -2.11
N ASP A 14 6.82 -3.14 -2.10
CA ASP A 14 7.29 -3.92 -3.24
C ASP A 14 6.19 -4.86 -3.70
N ALA A 15 6.00 -4.96 -5.01
CA ALA A 15 5.18 -5.96 -5.67
C ALA A 15 6.06 -6.86 -6.53
N SER A 16 5.85 -8.18 -6.49
CA SER A 16 6.63 -9.13 -7.29
C SER A 16 6.45 -8.95 -8.80
N ARG A 17 5.30 -8.38 -9.21
CA ARG A 17 4.95 -8.03 -10.58
C ARG A 17 3.89 -6.91 -10.58
N GLY A 18 3.73 -6.23 -11.70
CA GLY A 18 2.84 -5.06 -11.82
C GLY A 18 3.47 -3.79 -11.25
N ARG A 19 2.62 -2.84 -10.86
CA ARG A 19 3.04 -1.54 -10.30
C ARG A 19 2.18 -1.15 -9.10
N VAL A 20 2.77 -0.35 -8.21
CA VAL A 20 2.11 0.23 -7.04
C VAL A 20 1.90 1.73 -7.27
N GLU A 21 0.73 2.23 -6.92
CA GLU A 21 0.32 3.62 -7.13
C GLU A 21 -0.35 4.22 -5.90
N ILE A 22 -0.45 5.56 -5.90
CA ILE A 22 -1.22 6.34 -4.91
C ILE A 22 -0.80 5.97 -3.47
N THR A 23 0.52 5.84 -3.25
CA THR A 23 1.05 5.43 -1.95
C THR A 23 0.91 6.56 -0.93
N SER A 24 0.51 6.20 0.29
CA SER A 24 0.50 7.13 1.42
C SER A 24 0.58 6.39 2.75
N ALA A 25 1.18 7.03 3.75
CA ALA A 25 1.05 6.63 5.14
C ALA A 25 0.52 7.83 5.94
N ARG A 26 -0.57 7.64 6.67
CA ARG A 26 -1.24 8.70 7.43
C ARG A 26 -1.46 8.29 8.88
N PRO A 27 -1.38 9.22 9.84
CA PRO A 27 -1.79 8.95 11.21
C PRO A 27 -3.21 8.42 11.28
N LEU A 28 -3.46 7.47 12.18
CA LEU A 28 -4.76 6.90 12.47
C LEU A 28 -4.98 6.90 13.99
N ASP A 29 -5.63 7.95 14.47
CA ASP A 29 -5.82 8.23 15.90
C ASP A 29 -6.52 7.09 16.65
N ALA A 30 -7.49 6.44 16.01
CA ALA A 30 -8.28 5.37 16.60
C ALA A 30 -7.45 4.17 17.11
N ILE A 31 -6.23 4.00 16.59
CA ILE A 31 -5.29 2.95 17.02
C ILE A 31 -3.96 3.51 17.49
N GLU A 32 -3.86 4.84 17.68
CA GLU A 32 -2.61 5.54 18.02
C GLU A 32 -1.44 5.13 17.10
N GLY A 33 -1.71 4.99 15.81
CA GLY A 33 -0.80 4.39 14.84
C GLY A 33 -0.86 5.04 13.46
N TYR A 34 -0.46 4.28 12.43
CA TYR A 34 -0.45 4.73 11.04
C TYR A 34 -1.21 3.77 10.15
N ARG A 35 -1.83 4.30 9.10
CA ARG A 35 -2.45 3.56 8.00
C ARG A 35 -1.66 3.77 6.73
N ALA A 36 -1.15 2.69 6.15
CA ALA A 36 -0.65 2.69 4.78
C ALA A 36 -1.79 2.44 3.79
N MET A 37 -1.79 3.15 2.66
CA MET A 37 -2.73 2.98 1.56
C MET A 37 -1.96 3.01 0.24
N PHE A 38 -2.40 2.19 -0.70
CA PHE A 38 -1.82 2.07 -2.03
C PHE A 38 -2.76 1.27 -2.93
N ASP A 39 -2.61 1.46 -4.24
CA ASP A 39 -3.26 0.68 -5.26
C ASP A 39 -2.26 -0.26 -5.92
N VAL A 40 -2.72 -1.45 -6.31
CA VAL A 40 -1.92 -2.41 -7.09
C VAL A 40 -2.53 -2.54 -8.47
N VAL A 41 -1.72 -2.27 -9.50
CA VAL A 41 -2.12 -2.45 -10.89
C VAL A 41 -1.44 -3.72 -11.41
N PRO A 42 -2.21 -4.78 -11.75
CA PRO A 42 -1.66 -5.99 -12.36
C PRO A 42 -0.87 -5.68 -13.64
N PRO A 43 0.17 -6.48 -13.96
CA PRO A 43 0.97 -6.26 -15.17
C PRO A 43 0.21 -6.54 -16.47
N ASP A 44 -0.83 -7.37 -16.40
CA ASP A 44 -1.63 -7.85 -17.53
C ASP A 44 -3.04 -8.27 -17.05
N GLU A 45 -3.84 -8.82 -17.97
CA GLU A 45 -5.19 -9.33 -17.73
C GLU A 45 -5.22 -10.68 -16.99
N GLY A 46 -4.06 -11.27 -16.71
CA GLY A 46 -3.92 -12.55 -16.02
C GLY A 46 -4.29 -12.47 -14.53
N THR A 47 -4.49 -13.63 -13.94
CA THR A 47 -4.89 -13.80 -12.54
C THR A 47 -3.81 -14.45 -11.70
N GLU A 48 -2.55 -14.46 -12.16
CA GLU A 48 -1.48 -15.07 -11.37
C GLU A 48 -1.23 -14.25 -10.09
N PRO A 49 -0.86 -14.91 -8.98
CA PRO A 49 -0.65 -14.22 -7.71
C PRO A 49 0.44 -13.15 -7.76
N ILE A 50 0.23 -12.07 -7.02
CA ILE A 50 1.18 -10.98 -6.81
C ILE A 50 1.56 -10.97 -5.33
N THR A 51 2.83 -11.17 -5.04
CA THR A 51 3.37 -11.05 -3.68
C THR A 51 3.64 -9.59 -3.38
N LEU A 52 3.09 -9.10 -2.27
CA LEU A 52 3.25 -7.76 -1.75
C LEU A 52 4.09 -7.79 -0.48
N ARG A 53 5.00 -6.82 -0.36
CA ARG A 53 5.78 -6.58 0.85
C ARG A 53 5.60 -5.12 1.24
N LEU A 54 5.35 -4.85 2.51
CA LEU A 54 5.19 -3.49 3.01
C LEU A 54 5.88 -3.33 4.37
N TYR A 55 6.60 -2.23 4.56
CA TYR A 55 6.96 -1.74 5.88
C TYR A 55 6.95 -0.22 5.90
N LEU A 56 6.83 0.37 7.10
CA LEU A 56 6.91 1.82 7.26
C LEU A 56 8.33 2.22 7.66
N LYS A 57 8.80 3.35 7.15
CA LYS A 57 10.07 3.96 7.55
C LYS A 57 9.92 5.45 7.83
N SER A 58 10.93 6.01 8.51
CA SER A 58 11.15 7.45 8.56
C SER A 58 12.62 7.71 8.22
N GLY A 59 12.86 8.50 7.16
CA GLY A 59 14.17 8.60 6.53
C GLY A 59 14.69 7.21 6.12
N ASP A 60 15.85 6.83 6.66
CA ASP A 60 16.48 5.52 6.43
C ASP A 60 16.13 4.46 7.50
N ARG A 61 15.30 4.81 8.49
CA ARG A 61 15.02 3.94 9.64
C ARG A 61 13.70 3.18 9.45
N PRO A 62 13.70 1.83 9.41
CA PRO A 62 12.47 1.06 9.44
C PRO A 62 11.78 1.21 10.81
N LEU A 63 10.46 1.38 10.80
CA LEU A 63 9.62 1.60 11.98
C LEU A 63 8.77 0.38 12.33
N THR A 64 8.48 -0.49 11.36
CA THR A 64 7.64 -1.69 11.54
C THR A 64 8.37 -2.95 11.07
N GLU A 65 7.83 -4.09 11.47
CA GLU A 65 8.07 -5.34 10.75
C GLU A 65 7.54 -5.26 9.29
N THR A 66 7.97 -6.22 8.46
CA THR A 66 7.48 -6.34 7.08
C THR A 66 6.19 -7.13 7.03
N TRP A 67 5.11 -6.49 6.61
CA TRP A 67 3.88 -7.15 6.20
C TRP A 67 4.09 -7.88 4.87
N LEU A 68 3.69 -9.15 4.82
CA LEU A 68 3.75 -9.99 3.62
C LEU A 68 2.34 -10.45 3.29
N TYR A 69 1.96 -10.32 2.03
CA TYR A 69 0.65 -10.74 1.55
C TYR A 69 0.73 -11.22 0.11
N GLU A 70 -0.10 -12.19 -0.24
CA GLU A 70 -0.28 -12.62 -1.61
C GLU A 70 -1.69 -12.24 -2.06
N TRP A 71 -1.74 -11.45 -3.12
CA TRP A 71 -2.98 -11.01 -3.73
C TRP A 71 -3.15 -11.63 -5.11
N THR A 72 -4.30 -12.27 -5.34
CA THR A 72 -4.67 -12.80 -6.65
C THR A 72 -5.63 -11.82 -7.32
N PRO A 73 -5.25 -11.21 -8.46
CA PRO A 73 -6.13 -10.31 -9.18
C PRO A 73 -7.40 -11.04 -9.63
N PRO A 74 -8.58 -10.40 -9.58
CA PRO A 74 -9.76 -10.96 -10.23
C PRO A 74 -9.56 -11.03 -11.76
N PRO A 75 -10.33 -11.87 -12.46
CA PRO A 75 -10.35 -11.90 -13.93
C PRO A 75 -10.59 -10.50 -14.50
N ALA A 76 -10.00 -10.19 -15.66
CA ALA A 76 -10.09 -8.85 -16.24
C ALA A 76 -11.53 -8.37 -16.46
N GLU A 77 -12.44 -9.27 -16.84
CA GLU A 77 -13.87 -8.98 -17.04
C GLU A 77 -14.60 -8.60 -15.75
N GLU A 78 -14.05 -8.93 -14.59
CA GLU A 78 -14.60 -8.64 -13.25
C GLU A 78 -13.85 -7.48 -12.55
N ARG A 79 -12.91 -6.83 -13.24
CA ARG A 79 -12.19 -5.66 -12.70
C ARG A 79 -13.04 -4.40 -12.85
N ASP A 80 -13.98 -4.22 -11.94
CA ASP A 80 -14.74 -2.99 -11.84
C ASP A 80 -13.86 -1.85 -11.27
N LEU A 81 -13.53 -0.87 -12.11
CA LEU A 81 -12.82 0.34 -11.68
C LEU A 81 -13.76 1.22 -10.85
N HIS A 82 -13.74 1.01 -9.53
CA HIS A 82 -14.39 1.92 -8.59
C HIS A 82 -13.46 3.06 -8.21
N ASN A 83 -13.23 3.99 -9.14
CA ASN A 83 -12.60 5.25 -8.77
C ASN A 83 -13.67 6.17 -8.15
N PRO A 84 -13.52 6.68 -6.92
CA PRO A 84 -14.47 7.66 -6.38
C PRO A 84 -14.38 8.92 -7.23
N GLY A 85 -15.40 9.17 -8.06
CA GLY A 85 -15.47 10.26 -9.04
C GLY A 85 -15.49 11.69 -8.46
N HIS A 86 -14.95 11.90 -7.26
CA HIS A 86 -14.77 13.21 -6.64
C HIS A 86 -13.29 13.65 -6.61
N LEU A 87 -12.38 12.85 -7.13
CA LEU A 87 -10.98 13.24 -7.33
C LEU A 87 -10.79 13.78 -8.76
N GLU A 88 -11.33 14.98 -9.02
CA GLU A 88 -10.91 15.88 -10.11
C GLU A 88 -10.41 17.20 -9.52
#